data_AF-A0A950VAR5-F1
#
_entry.id   AF-A0A950VAR5-F1
#
_cell.length_a   1.000
_cell.length_b   1.000
_cell.length_c   1.000
_cell.angle_alpha   90.00
_cell.angle_beta   90.00
_cell.angle_gamma   90.00
#
_symmetry.space_group_name_H-M   'P 1'
#
loop_
_entity.id
_entity.type
_entity.pdbx_description
1 polymer ?
#
loop_
_entity_poly.entity_id
_entity_poly.type
_entity_poly.pdbx_seq_one_letter_code
_entity_poly.pdbx_strand_id
1 'polypeptide(L)'
;MDRAGLQCFVAPELRSCYDALLRDPDSPALFPYGGYGQCVVSGELADDGETFFVRRLLSYSPHQTQRAFRARLRQFRFYDGYAVYRDSRRKTEIYVDPGLLPLGWDPTWNQWKHLVGTKIGVSGAFVESGKYRHRDGEWRLVNWHLGIPSRLNIALPASAGDALRAARRAYRRFGEYHDAIERIRGRLEREPLDHRQLSELCRKCGIPDDFDVAQFCWKPDYDPFFYEQLKKRSINFFLLRSEYIFHLGRTVVAEIPQLGNATYVFARPADIGEFVRQYAEATRDDIRTNRGNIADRLGFVGRVMHGSNPRKWLQELRLRIGDTVDYTAASRVDYLSNGK
;
A
#
# COMPACT_ATOMS: atom_id res chain seq x y z
N MET A 1 -29.10 4.18 -24.87
CA MET A 1 -27.99 3.26 -24.54
C MET A 1 -27.84 3.25 -23.03
N ASP A 2 -28.08 2.10 -22.40
CA ASP A 2 -28.01 1.96 -20.94
C ASP A 2 -26.62 2.26 -20.41
N ARG A 3 -26.52 2.92 -19.24
CA ARG A 3 -25.25 3.26 -18.57
C ARG A 3 -24.32 2.04 -18.37
N ALA A 4 -24.89 0.83 -18.30
CA ALA A 4 -24.14 -0.41 -18.18
C ALA A 4 -23.27 -0.75 -19.42
N GLY A 5 -23.66 -0.30 -20.62
CA GLY A 5 -22.94 -0.58 -21.87
C GLY A 5 -21.63 0.18 -22.03
N LEU A 6 -21.44 1.29 -21.32
CA LEU A 6 -20.21 2.09 -21.39
C LEU A 6 -19.12 1.63 -20.40
N GLN A 7 -19.48 0.84 -19.38
CA GLN A 7 -18.54 0.37 -18.36
C GLN A 7 -17.58 -0.70 -18.90
N CYS A 8 -17.90 -1.40 -20.00
CA CYS A 8 -16.96 -2.36 -20.59
C CYS A 8 -15.75 -1.69 -21.26
N PHE A 9 -15.86 -0.39 -21.62
CA PHE A 9 -14.81 0.41 -22.26
C PHE A 9 -13.99 1.25 -21.26
N VAL A 10 -13.98 0.88 -20.00
CA VAL A 10 -13.15 1.56 -18.98
C VAL A 10 -11.67 1.22 -19.17
N ALA A 11 -11.37 0.06 -19.75
CA ALA A 11 -10.02 -0.26 -20.19
C ALA A 11 -9.64 0.66 -21.38
N PRO A 12 -8.59 1.48 -21.26
CA PRO A 12 -8.19 2.44 -22.29
C PRO A 12 -7.94 1.77 -23.64
N GLU A 13 -7.34 0.58 -23.64
CA GLU A 13 -7.03 -0.15 -24.87
C GLU A 13 -8.31 -0.55 -25.61
N LEU A 14 -9.36 -0.96 -24.89
CA LEU A 14 -10.66 -1.30 -25.47
C LEU A 14 -11.40 -0.06 -25.96
N ARG A 15 -11.31 1.05 -25.23
CA ARG A 15 -11.88 2.34 -25.68
C ARG A 15 -11.19 2.83 -26.95
N SER A 16 -9.86 2.84 -26.99
CA SER A 16 -9.11 3.24 -28.18
C SER A 16 -9.42 2.36 -29.38
N CYS A 17 -9.55 1.05 -29.18
CA CYS A 17 -9.97 0.12 -30.22
C CYS A 17 -11.39 0.42 -30.73
N TYR A 18 -12.33 0.68 -29.84
CA TYR A 18 -13.69 1.06 -30.20
C TYR A 18 -13.72 2.39 -30.98
N ASP A 19 -13.01 3.41 -30.52
CA ASP A 19 -12.92 4.71 -31.19
C ASP A 19 -12.26 4.60 -32.57
N ALA A 20 -11.30 3.68 -32.75
CA ALA A 20 -10.72 3.39 -34.06
C ALA A 20 -11.73 2.74 -35.00
N LEU A 21 -12.43 1.69 -34.53
CA LEU A 21 -13.47 0.99 -35.29
C LEU A 21 -14.64 1.91 -35.70
N LEU A 22 -14.96 2.92 -34.90
CA LEU A 22 -15.97 3.93 -35.25
C LEU A 22 -15.53 4.85 -36.41
N ARG A 23 -14.22 5.07 -36.58
CA ARG A 23 -13.68 5.91 -37.66
C ARG A 23 -13.41 5.09 -38.93
N ASP A 24 -12.97 3.85 -38.74
CA ASP A 24 -12.59 2.93 -39.79
C ASP A 24 -13.03 1.51 -39.39
N PRO A 25 -14.07 0.95 -40.03
CA PRO A 25 -14.55 -0.40 -39.75
C PRO A 25 -13.52 -1.50 -39.97
N ASP A 26 -12.48 -1.26 -40.78
CA ASP A 26 -11.42 -2.23 -41.07
C ASP A 26 -10.25 -2.14 -40.08
N SER A 27 -10.31 -1.22 -39.11
CA SER A 27 -9.29 -1.10 -38.07
C SER A 27 -9.19 -2.38 -37.23
N PRO A 28 -7.97 -2.81 -36.81
CA PRO A 28 -7.79 -4.03 -36.03
C PRO A 28 -8.59 -4.01 -34.71
N ALA A 29 -9.45 -5.01 -34.53
CA ALA A 29 -10.23 -5.18 -33.31
C ALA A 29 -9.45 -5.96 -32.24
N LEU A 30 -9.35 -5.40 -31.03
CA LEU A 30 -8.89 -6.13 -29.86
C LEU A 30 -9.96 -7.11 -29.39
N PHE A 31 -9.54 -8.29 -28.99
CA PHE A 31 -10.43 -9.28 -28.39
C PHE A 31 -10.68 -8.94 -26.91
N PRO A 32 -11.85 -8.41 -26.53
CA PRO A 32 -12.05 -7.83 -25.20
C PRO A 32 -12.07 -8.92 -24.14
N TYR A 33 -11.32 -8.70 -23.05
CA TYR A 33 -11.22 -9.65 -21.94
C TYR A 33 -10.85 -11.08 -22.40
N GLY A 34 -9.97 -11.17 -23.41
CA GLY A 34 -9.36 -12.43 -23.82
C GLY A 34 -8.58 -13.10 -22.69
N GLY A 35 -8.54 -14.43 -22.72
CA GLY A 35 -7.93 -15.23 -21.66
C GLY A 35 -8.06 -16.72 -21.93
N TYR A 36 -8.01 -17.51 -20.87
CA TYR A 36 -8.34 -18.93 -20.96
C TYR A 36 -9.85 -19.07 -21.12
N GLY A 37 -10.28 -20.04 -21.91
CA GLY A 37 -11.69 -20.22 -22.20
C GLY A 37 -11.93 -21.25 -23.28
N GLN A 38 -13.19 -21.38 -23.66
CA GLN A 38 -13.64 -22.21 -24.76
C GLN A 38 -14.01 -21.32 -25.94
N CYS A 39 -13.64 -21.71 -27.15
CA CYS A 39 -14.08 -21.06 -28.38
C CYS A 39 -14.73 -22.05 -29.32
N VAL A 40 -15.68 -21.54 -30.11
CA VAL A 40 -16.20 -22.22 -31.29
C VAL A 40 -15.61 -21.49 -32.50
N VAL A 41 -15.07 -22.25 -33.44
CA VAL A 41 -14.34 -21.72 -34.60
C VAL A 41 -14.87 -22.37 -35.88
N SER A 42 -14.78 -21.65 -36.99
CA SER A 42 -14.93 -22.21 -38.32
C SER A 42 -13.60 -22.15 -39.07
N GLY A 43 -13.39 -23.12 -39.95
CA GLY A 43 -12.11 -23.35 -40.57
C GLY A 43 -12.16 -24.53 -41.53
N GLU A 44 -10.98 -24.94 -41.95
CA GLU A 44 -10.77 -26.03 -42.91
C GLU A 44 -9.88 -27.07 -42.25
N LEU A 45 -10.25 -28.34 -42.35
CA LEU A 45 -9.35 -29.43 -42.02
C LEU A 45 -8.37 -29.58 -43.19
N ALA A 46 -7.09 -29.71 -42.88
CA ALA A 46 -6.06 -29.99 -43.88
C ALA A 46 -6.32 -31.36 -44.53
N ASP A 47 -5.73 -31.57 -45.71
CA ASP A 47 -5.88 -32.83 -46.46
C ASP A 47 -5.36 -34.05 -45.66
N ASP A 48 -4.49 -33.84 -44.67
CA ASP A 48 -3.98 -34.88 -43.76
C ASP A 48 -4.99 -35.32 -42.68
N GLY A 49 -6.07 -34.56 -42.46
CA GLY A 49 -7.07 -34.82 -41.43
C GLY A 49 -6.61 -34.54 -39.98
N GLU A 50 -5.36 -34.14 -39.76
CA GLU A 50 -4.76 -33.96 -38.44
C GLU A 50 -4.69 -32.48 -38.03
N THR A 51 -4.65 -31.57 -39.01
CA THR A 51 -4.50 -30.13 -38.75
C THR A 51 -5.78 -29.37 -39.11
N PHE A 52 -6.36 -28.62 -38.15
CA PHE A 52 -7.49 -27.72 -38.40
C PHE A 52 -7.05 -26.26 -38.47
N PHE A 53 -7.20 -25.63 -39.63
CA PHE A 53 -6.88 -24.22 -39.84
C PHE A 53 -8.08 -23.34 -39.53
N VAL A 54 -8.00 -22.60 -38.42
CA VAL A 54 -9.05 -21.66 -38.01
C VAL A 54 -9.09 -20.45 -38.95
N ARG A 55 -10.26 -20.20 -39.55
CA ARG A 55 -10.54 -19.02 -40.39
C ARG A 55 -11.31 -17.94 -39.64
N ARG A 56 -12.19 -18.33 -38.72
CA ARG A 56 -13.03 -17.40 -37.96
C ARG A 56 -13.35 -17.94 -36.57
N LEU A 57 -13.42 -17.04 -35.60
CA LEU A 57 -13.98 -17.31 -34.28
C LEU A 57 -15.48 -17.00 -34.30
N LEU A 58 -16.32 -17.99 -34.00
CA LEU A 58 -17.79 -17.87 -33.99
C LEU A 58 -18.32 -17.48 -32.61
N SER A 59 -17.76 -18.05 -31.55
CA SER A 59 -18.12 -17.70 -30.17
C SER A 59 -16.96 -17.95 -29.22
N TYR A 60 -16.97 -17.26 -28.08
CA TYR A 60 -15.98 -17.44 -27.02
C TYR A 60 -16.62 -17.28 -25.65
N SER A 61 -16.22 -18.16 -24.74
CA SER A 61 -16.61 -18.14 -23.33
C SER A 61 -15.36 -18.15 -22.47
N PRO A 62 -14.99 -17.02 -21.84
CA PRO A 62 -13.83 -16.98 -20.96
C PRO A 62 -14.09 -17.76 -19.68
N HIS A 63 -13.07 -18.43 -19.16
CA HIS A 63 -13.05 -18.95 -17.80
C HIS A 63 -13.18 -17.78 -16.83
N GLN A 64 -14.26 -17.81 -16.04
CA GLN A 64 -14.58 -16.76 -15.09
C GLN A 64 -14.62 -17.30 -13.66
N THR A 65 -14.11 -16.51 -12.73
CA THR A 65 -14.18 -16.80 -11.30
C THR A 65 -14.78 -15.61 -10.54
N GLN A 66 -15.56 -15.91 -9.51
CA GLN A 66 -16.01 -14.90 -8.55
C GLN A 66 -14.91 -14.67 -7.51
N ARG A 67 -14.54 -13.42 -7.27
CA ARG A 67 -13.54 -13.07 -6.26
C ARG A 67 -14.01 -11.88 -5.44
N ALA A 68 -13.66 -11.89 -4.16
CA ALA A 68 -13.84 -10.76 -3.25
C ALA A 68 -12.57 -10.51 -2.44
N PHE A 69 -12.18 -9.24 -2.28
CA PHE A 69 -11.03 -8.85 -1.49
C PHE A 69 -11.08 -7.39 -1.07
N ARG A 70 -10.22 -7.01 -0.11
CA ARG A 70 -9.99 -5.61 0.25
C ARG A 70 -8.73 -5.09 -0.43
N ALA A 71 -8.86 -3.94 -1.09
CA ALA A 71 -7.76 -3.21 -1.73
C ALA A 71 -7.51 -1.89 -0.99
N ARG A 72 -6.25 -1.49 -0.81
CA ARG A 72 -5.93 -0.15 -0.26
C ARG A 72 -6.12 0.88 -1.36
N LEU A 73 -6.89 1.95 -1.10
CA LEU A 73 -7.19 2.97 -2.11
C LEU A 73 -5.93 3.59 -2.72
N ARG A 74 -4.88 3.76 -1.90
CA ARG A 74 -3.57 4.25 -2.35
C ARG A 74 -2.88 3.39 -3.43
N GLN A 75 -3.27 2.13 -3.60
CA GLN A 75 -2.70 1.24 -4.62
C GLN A 75 -3.32 1.45 -6.01
N PHE A 76 -4.45 2.17 -6.11
CA PHE A 76 -5.05 2.54 -7.39
C PHE A 76 -4.25 3.65 -8.05
N ARG A 77 -3.95 3.53 -9.33
CA ARG A 77 -3.46 4.64 -10.17
C ARG A 77 -4.67 5.32 -10.78
N PHE A 78 -4.78 6.63 -10.58
CA PHE A 78 -5.92 7.42 -11.04
C PHE A 78 -5.55 8.14 -12.34
N TYR A 79 -6.37 8.01 -13.36
CA TYR A 79 -6.23 8.68 -14.64
C TYR A 79 -7.48 9.52 -14.90
N ASP A 80 -7.44 10.29 -15.97
CA ASP A 80 -8.63 10.99 -16.43
C ASP A 80 -9.65 9.97 -16.95
N GLY A 81 -10.82 9.93 -16.31
CA GLY A 81 -11.92 9.01 -16.67
C GLY A 81 -11.82 7.56 -16.18
N TYR A 82 -10.68 7.10 -15.64
CA TYR A 82 -10.56 5.73 -15.12
C TYR A 82 -9.48 5.59 -14.03
N ALA A 83 -9.54 4.51 -13.24
CA ALA A 83 -8.54 4.13 -12.27
C ALA A 83 -8.17 2.65 -12.43
N VAL A 84 -6.90 2.33 -12.16
CA VAL A 84 -6.37 0.97 -12.33
C VAL A 84 -5.77 0.48 -11.02
N TYR A 85 -6.14 -0.73 -10.61
CA TYR A 85 -5.50 -1.44 -9.53
C TYR A 85 -4.83 -2.71 -10.05
N ARG A 86 -3.57 -2.91 -9.66
CA ARG A 86 -2.74 -4.06 -10.01
C ARG A 86 -2.11 -4.62 -8.75
N ASP A 87 -2.31 -5.91 -8.49
CA ASP A 87 -1.68 -6.62 -7.37
C ASP A 87 -1.00 -7.89 -7.88
N SER A 88 0.33 -7.87 -7.84
CA SER A 88 1.16 -8.99 -8.29
C SER A 88 1.07 -10.22 -7.39
N ARG A 89 0.76 -10.05 -6.10
CA ARG A 89 0.60 -11.15 -5.14
C ARG A 89 -0.73 -11.85 -5.35
N ARG A 90 -1.80 -11.06 -5.57
CA ARG A 90 -3.13 -11.59 -5.90
C ARG A 90 -3.26 -12.02 -7.36
N LYS A 91 -2.28 -11.66 -8.18
CA LYS A 91 -2.25 -11.82 -9.63
C LYS A 91 -3.51 -11.25 -10.28
N THR A 92 -3.85 -10.00 -9.92
CA THR A 92 -5.12 -9.37 -10.27
C THR A 92 -4.94 -7.98 -10.84
N GLU A 93 -5.77 -7.63 -11.82
CA GLU A 93 -5.93 -6.28 -12.34
C GLU A 93 -7.41 -5.93 -12.46
N ILE A 94 -7.76 -4.68 -12.14
CA ILE A 94 -9.11 -4.13 -12.35
C ILE A 94 -9.02 -2.72 -12.89
N TYR A 95 -10.00 -2.38 -13.73
CA TYR A 95 -10.27 -1.04 -14.22
C TYR A 95 -11.58 -0.55 -13.61
N VAL A 96 -11.60 0.71 -13.18
CA VAL A 96 -12.70 1.31 -12.42
C VAL A 96 -13.01 2.68 -13.01
N ASP A 97 -14.29 2.99 -13.23
CA ASP A 97 -14.75 4.29 -13.71
C ASP A 97 -15.42 5.12 -12.60
N PRO A 98 -15.67 6.42 -12.84
CA PRO A 98 -16.33 7.27 -11.86
C PRO A 98 -17.71 6.79 -11.42
N GLY A 99 -18.39 5.95 -12.21
CA GLY A 99 -19.66 5.33 -11.83
C GLY A 99 -19.47 4.22 -10.78
N LEU A 100 -18.40 3.43 -10.90
CA LEU A 100 -18.09 2.33 -10.00
C LEU A 100 -17.37 2.80 -8.72
N LEU A 101 -16.63 3.91 -8.77
CA LEU A 101 -15.99 4.53 -7.61
C LEU A 101 -16.34 6.03 -7.51
N PRO A 102 -17.56 6.39 -7.08
CA PRO A 102 -18.07 7.77 -7.16
C PRO A 102 -17.49 8.68 -6.07
N LEU A 103 -16.16 8.83 -6.04
CA LEU A 103 -15.41 9.68 -5.12
C LEU A 103 -15.02 11.03 -5.73
N GLY A 104 -15.33 11.26 -7.02
CA GLY A 104 -14.95 12.48 -7.73
C GLY A 104 -13.43 12.67 -7.78
N TRP A 105 -12.69 11.62 -8.14
CA TRP A 105 -11.24 11.70 -8.22
C TRP A 105 -10.76 12.46 -9.46
N ASP A 106 -9.49 12.83 -9.44
CA ASP A 106 -8.74 13.35 -10.59
C ASP A 106 -7.31 12.77 -10.59
N PRO A 107 -6.52 12.95 -11.66
CA PRO A 107 -5.14 12.45 -11.72
C PRO A 107 -4.19 13.00 -10.63
N THR A 108 -4.48 14.16 -10.04
CA THR A 108 -3.66 14.76 -8.97
C THR A 108 -3.68 13.94 -7.70
N TRP A 109 -4.70 13.08 -7.52
CA TRP A 109 -4.74 12.09 -6.44
C TRP A 109 -3.47 11.25 -6.40
N ASN A 110 -2.82 10.97 -7.54
CA ASN A 110 -1.58 10.20 -7.53
C ASN A 110 -0.44 10.83 -6.74
N GLN A 111 -0.48 12.16 -6.54
CA GLN A 111 0.54 12.90 -5.78
C GLN A 111 0.39 12.67 -4.27
N TRP A 112 -0.84 12.45 -3.78
CA TRP A 112 -1.12 12.48 -2.33
C TRP A 112 -1.91 11.28 -1.79
N LYS A 113 -2.48 10.43 -2.64
CA LYS A 113 -3.25 9.23 -2.25
C LYS A 113 -2.52 8.30 -1.30
N HIS A 114 -1.19 8.37 -1.25
CA HIS A 114 -0.37 7.58 -0.36
C HIS A 114 -0.64 7.88 1.13
N LEU A 115 -1.18 9.06 1.44
CA LEU A 115 -1.65 9.46 2.77
C LEU A 115 -2.99 8.79 3.14
N VAL A 116 -3.66 8.13 2.19
CA VAL A 116 -4.97 7.52 2.41
C VAL A 116 -4.81 6.06 2.86
N GLY A 117 -5.11 5.82 4.14
CA GLY A 117 -5.13 4.48 4.75
C GLY A 117 -6.33 3.61 4.36
N THR A 118 -7.36 4.19 3.75
CA THR A 118 -8.65 3.56 3.46
C THR A 118 -8.51 2.28 2.65
N LYS A 119 -9.17 1.22 3.10
CA LYS A 119 -9.35 -0.03 2.36
C LYS A 119 -10.77 -0.07 1.80
N ILE A 120 -10.90 -0.40 0.52
CA ILE A 120 -12.18 -0.56 -0.17
C ILE A 120 -12.41 -2.04 -0.44
N GLY A 121 -13.66 -2.48 -0.40
CA GLY A 121 -14.07 -3.82 -0.82
C GLY A 121 -14.19 -3.87 -2.33
N VAL A 122 -13.65 -4.91 -2.94
CA VAL A 122 -13.79 -5.23 -4.36
C VAL A 122 -14.39 -6.63 -4.43
N SER A 123 -15.46 -6.79 -5.19
CA SER A 123 -16.08 -8.10 -5.46
C SER A 123 -16.60 -8.16 -6.87
N GLY A 124 -16.62 -9.35 -7.49
CA GLY A 124 -17.19 -9.51 -8.83
C GLY A 124 -16.58 -10.63 -9.65
N ALA A 125 -16.91 -10.63 -10.94
CA ALA A 125 -16.40 -11.60 -11.91
C ALA A 125 -15.03 -11.20 -12.46
N PHE A 126 -14.12 -12.18 -12.54
CA PHE A 126 -12.79 -12.04 -13.08
C PHE A 126 -12.56 -13.07 -14.18
N VAL A 127 -12.01 -12.64 -15.31
CA VAL A 127 -11.52 -13.54 -16.36
C VAL A 127 -10.12 -14.01 -15.98
N GLU A 128 -9.88 -15.32 -16.08
CA GLU A 128 -8.55 -15.88 -15.97
C GLU A 128 -7.81 -15.77 -17.32
N SER A 129 -6.58 -15.28 -17.30
CA SER A 129 -5.72 -15.14 -18.46
C SER A 129 -4.26 -15.42 -18.12
N GLY A 130 -3.42 -15.57 -19.14
CA GLY A 130 -1.98 -15.68 -18.96
C GLY A 130 -1.30 -14.33 -19.23
N LYS A 131 -0.34 -13.94 -18.40
CA LYS A 131 0.60 -12.85 -18.69
C LYS A 131 2.02 -13.37 -18.72
N TYR A 132 2.72 -13.14 -19.82
CA TYR A 132 4.14 -13.41 -19.90
C TYR A 132 4.93 -12.40 -19.08
N ARG A 133 5.86 -12.90 -18.27
CA ARG A 133 6.79 -12.09 -17.49
C ARG A 133 8.20 -12.58 -17.71
N HIS A 134 9.09 -11.65 -18.02
CA HIS A 134 10.51 -11.92 -18.09
C HIS A 134 11.11 -11.89 -16.67
N ARG A 135 11.71 -13.01 -16.25
CA ARG A 135 12.44 -13.13 -14.97
C ARG A 135 13.65 -14.04 -15.18
N ASP A 136 14.78 -13.63 -14.64
CA ASP A 136 16.04 -14.41 -14.67
C ASP A 136 16.46 -14.86 -16.08
N GLY A 137 16.18 -14.05 -17.10
CA GLY A 137 16.50 -14.36 -18.50
C GLY A 137 15.45 -15.21 -19.24
N GLU A 138 14.36 -15.61 -18.59
CA GLU A 138 13.32 -16.47 -19.17
C GLU A 138 11.95 -15.79 -19.20
N TRP A 139 11.20 -16.03 -20.28
CA TRP A 139 9.77 -15.70 -20.34
C TRP A 139 8.96 -16.79 -19.66
N ARG A 140 8.26 -16.44 -18.58
CA ARG A 140 7.36 -17.36 -17.88
C ARG A 140 5.92 -16.89 -18.00
N LEU A 141 5.04 -17.80 -18.39
CA LEU A 141 3.60 -17.58 -18.38
C LEU A 141 3.09 -17.62 -16.93
N VAL A 142 2.40 -16.57 -16.50
CA VAL A 142 1.83 -16.47 -15.15
C VAL A 142 0.33 -16.26 -15.25
N ASN A 143 -0.45 -17.10 -14.57
CA ASN A 143 -1.89 -16.90 -14.47
C ASN A 143 -2.21 -15.55 -13.84
N TRP A 144 -3.17 -14.85 -14.41
CA TRP A 144 -3.57 -13.50 -14.06
C TRP A 144 -5.09 -13.41 -14.13
N HIS A 145 -5.67 -12.52 -13.33
CA HIS A 145 -7.11 -12.33 -13.27
C HIS A 145 -7.44 -10.88 -13.60
N LEU A 146 -8.26 -10.67 -14.62
CA LEU A 146 -8.75 -9.35 -15.01
C LEU A 146 -10.21 -9.21 -14.59
N GLY A 147 -10.51 -8.23 -13.74
CA GLY A 147 -11.88 -7.95 -13.32
C GLY A 147 -12.70 -7.39 -14.48
N ILE A 148 -13.92 -7.90 -14.66
CA ILE A 148 -14.87 -7.43 -15.67
C ILE A 148 -15.59 -6.20 -15.10
N PRO A 149 -15.34 -4.97 -15.59
CA PRO A 149 -15.82 -3.75 -14.93
C PRO A 149 -17.33 -3.71 -14.72
N SER A 150 -18.12 -4.16 -15.70
CA SER A 150 -19.60 -4.23 -15.60
C SER A 150 -20.12 -5.26 -14.61
N ARG A 151 -19.25 -6.13 -14.08
CA ARG A 151 -19.56 -7.16 -13.07
C ARG A 151 -18.77 -6.96 -11.79
N LEU A 152 -18.12 -5.80 -11.61
CA LEU A 152 -17.48 -5.43 -10.37
C LEU A 152 -18.45 -4.65 -9.49
N ASN A 153 -18.30 -4.84 -8.18
CA ASN A 153 -18.92 -4.05 -7.14
C ASN A 153 -17.83 -3.53 -6.21
N ILE A 154 -17.85 -2.23 -5.94
CA ILE A 154 -16.92 -1.57 -5.03
C ILE A 154 -17.68 -1.07 -3.80
N ALA A 155 -17.25 -1.55 -2.64
CA ALA A 155 -17.78 -1.13 -1.35
C ALA A 155 -16.82 -0.15 -0.67
N LEU A 156 -17.29 1.06 -0.41
CA LEU A 156 -16.56 2.07 0.36
C LEU A 156 -16.93 1.98 1.84
N PRO A 157 -15.95 2.08 2.76
CA PRO A 157 -16.28 2.26 4.17
C PRO A 157 -16.91 3.64 4.40
N ALA A 158 -17.82 3.75 5.37
CA ALA A 158 -18.51 5.01 5.69
C ALA A 158 -17.53 6.17 5.97
N SER A 159 -16.36 5.88 6.56
CA SER A 159 -15.31 6.85 6.87
C SER A 159 -14.45 7.27 5.67
N ALA A 160 -14.69 6.74 4.46
CA ALA A 160 -13.84 6.99 3.29
C ALA A 160 -13.78 8.49 2.93
N GLY A 161 -14.92 9.19 2.98
CA GLY A 161 -15.00 10.61 2.66
C GLY A 161 -14.18 11.48 3.62
N ASP A 162 -14.26 11.21 4.92
CA ASP A 162 -13.47 11.93 5.93
C ASP A 162 -11.97 11.67 5.77
N ALA A 163 -11.59 10.41 5.54
CA ALA A 163 -10.19 10.04 5.32
C ALA A 163 -9.58 10.75 4.09
N LEU A 164 -10.37 10.89 3.00
CA LEU A 164 -9.94 11.60 1.80
C LEU A 164 -9.79 13.11 2.04
N ARG A 165 -10.74 13.72 2.74
CA ARG A 165 -10.66 15.14 3.12
C ARG A 165 -9.46 15.41 4.01
N ALA A 166 -9.19 14.55 4.99
CA ALA A 166 -8.04 14.63 5.87
C ALA A 166 -6.72 14.52 5.10
N ALA A 167 -6.59 13.54 4.21
CA ALA A 167 -5.40 13.35 3.38
C ALA A 167 -5.15 14.54 2.44
N ARG A 168 -6.18 15.07 1.79
CA ARG A 168 -6.06 16.26 0.92
C ARG A 168 -5.64 17.51 1.70
N ARG A 169 -6.19 17.69 2.90
CA ARG A 169 -5.80 18.78 3.81
C ARG A 169 -4.34 18.64 4.22
N ALA A 170 -3.92 17.44 4.63
CA ALA A 170 -2.54 17.16 5.00
C ALA A 170 -1.59 17.47 3.83
N TYR A 171 -1.87 16.97 2.63
CA TYR A 171 -1.05 17.26 1.44
C TYR A 171 -0.92 18.75 1.13
N ARG A 172 -2.02 19.51 1.23
CA ARG A 172 -1.98 20.96 1.04
C ARG A 172 -1.05 21.62 2.06
N ARG A 173 -1.17 21.25 3.34
CA ARG A 173 -0.29 21.77 4.41
C ARG A 173 1.17 21.39 4.17
N PHE A 174 1.45 20.18 3.69
CA PHE A 174 2.81 19.77 3.31
C PHE A 174 3.39 20.64 2.19
N GLY A 175 2.58 20.98 1.19
CA GLY A 175 3.00 21.90 0.13
C GLY A 175 3.26 23.32 0.64
N GLU A 176 2.36 23.84 1.50
CA GLU A 176 2.47 25.18 2.09
C GLU A 176 3.76 25.37 2.91
N TYR A 177 4.14 24.34 3.67
CA TYR A 177 5.33 24.39 4.54
C TYR A 177 6.52 23.60 3.98
N HIS A 178 6.56 23.34 2.66
CA HIS A 178 7.56 22.44 2.06
C HIS A 178 9.00 22.79 2.44
N ASP A 179 9.42 24.03 2.23
CA ASP A 179 10.81 24.48 2.50
C ASP A 179 11.18 24.36 3.99
N ALA A 180 10.24 24.67 4.88
CA ALA A 180 10.42 24.52 6.31
C ALA A 180 10.58 23.04 6.71
N ILE A 181 9.76 22.17 6.14
CA ILE A 181 9.81 20.72 6.38
C ILE A 181 11.11 20.13 5.85
N GLU A 182 11.57 20.52 4.67
CA GLU A 182 12.86 20.04 4.12
C GLU A 182 14.04 20.51 4.96
N ARG A 183 14.00 21.73 5.51
CA ARG A 183 15.02 22.20 6.47
C ARG A 183 15.07 21.34 7.73
N ILE A 184 13.89 20.98 8.27
CA ILE A 184 13.78 20.10 9.43
C ILE A 184 14.30 18.69 9.10
N ARG A 185 13.92 18.13 7.95
CA ARG A 185 14.41 16.83 7.47
C ARG A 185 15.93 16.81 7.32
N GLY A 186 16.52 17.84 6.71
CA GLY A 186 17.97 17.96 6.57
C GLY A 186 18.71 17.96 7.92
N ARG A 187 18.08 18.48 8.97
CA ARG A 187 18.60 18.42 10.34
C ARG A 187 18.45 17.02 10.94
N LEU A 188 17.27 16.41 10.77
CA LEU A 188 16.97 15.04 11.23
C LEU A 188 17.91 13.98 10.63
N GLU A 189 18.48 14.21 9.45
CA GLU A 189 19.48 13.29 8.87
C GLU A 189 20.78 13.20 9.69
N ARG A 190 21.08 14.22 10.50
CA ARG A 190 22.36 14.31 11.24
C ARG A 190 22.19 14.24 12.74
N GLU A 191 21.10 14.82 13.25
CA GLU A 191 20.87 14.91 14.68
C GLU A 191 19.49 14.39 15.07
N PRO A 192 19.44 13.64 16.19
CA PRO A 192 18.19 13.17 16.73
C PRO A 192 17.47 14.31 17.46
N LEU A 193 16.19 14.49 17.17
CA LEU A 193 15.36 15.52 17.79
C LEU A 193 14.19 14.91 18.54
N ASP A 194 14.01 15.30 19.80
CA ASP A 194 12.81 14.94 20.56
C ASP A 194 11.60 15.78 20.16
N HIS A 195 10.43 15.42 20.68
CA HIS A 195 9.19 16.14 20.40
C HIS A 195 9.23 17.63 20.76
N ARG A 196 9.89 18.00 21.88
CA ARG A 196 9.96 19.40 22.33
C ARG A 196 10.84 20.22 21.39
N GLN A 197 12.00 19.69 21.04
CA GLN A 197 12.93 20.32 20.09
C GLN A 197 12.31 20.45 18.70
N LEU A 198 11.58 19.43 18.24
CA LEU A 198 10.83 19.47 16.98
C LEU A 198 9.76 20.56 17.01
N SER A 199 8.94 20.62 18.06
CA SER A 199 7.91 21.66 18.20
C SER A 199 8.49 23.07 18.23
N GLU A 200 9.61 23.28 18.94
CA GLU A 200 10.33 24.56 18.93
C GLU A 200 10.86 24.92 17.53
N LEU A 201 11.39 23.93 16.80
CA LEU A 201 11.90 24.12 15.45
C LEU A 201 10.77 24.42 14.46
N CYS A 202 9.63 23.72 14.56
CA CYS A 202 8.41 24.00 13.81
C CYS A 202 7.98 25.46 14.02
N ARG A 203 7.87 25.90 15.28
CA ARG A 203 7.50 27.28 15.62
C ARG A 203 8.45 28.30 15.03
N LYS A 204 9.77 28.07 15.12
CA LYS A 204 10.80 28.94 14.51
C LYS A 204 10.69 28.99 12.98
N CYS A 205 10.20 27.94 12.35
CA CYS A 205 10.02 27.87 10.91
C CYS A 205 8.60 28.30 10.45
N GLY A 206 7.77 28.81 11.37
CA GLY A 206 6.40 29.24 11.07
C GLY A 206 5.41 28.10 10.80
N ILE A 207 5.76 26.86 11.14
CA ILE A 207 4.85 25.72 11.06
C ILE A 207 3.90 25.76 12.28
N PRO A 208 2.58 25.68 12.09
CA PRO A 208 1.61 25.67 13.17
C PRO A 208 1.81 24.52 14.17
N ASP A 209 1.50 24.77 15.46
CA ASP A 209 1.66 23.78 16.54
C ASP A 209 0.73 22.55 16.39
N ASP A 210 -0.35 22.64 15.61
CA ASP A 210 -1.25 21.51 15.27
C ASP A 210 -0.73 20.65 14.10
N PHE A 211 0.47 20.93 13.58
CA PHE A 211 1.10 20.10 12.56
C PHE A 211 1.63 18.83 13.22
N ASP A 212 1.14 17.68 12.74
CA ASP A 212 1.58 16.40 13.26
C ASP A 212 3.02 16.10 12.81
N VAL A 213 3.98 16.36 13.71
CA VAL A 213 5.41 16.15 13.48
C VAL A 213 5.76 14.69 13.19
N ALA A 214 4.89 13.74 13.56
CA ALA A 214 5.08 12.34 13.19
C ALA A 214 5.01 12.16 11.68
N GLN A 215 4.37 13.07 10.95
CA GLN A 215 4.17 12.95 9.51
C GLN A 215 5.39 13.35 8.68
N PHE A 216 6.41 13.99 9.27
CA PHE A 216 7.63 14.37 8.54
C PHE A 216 8.37 13.16 7.96
N CYS A 217 8.31 12.02 8.64
CA CYS A 217 8.94 10.76 8.21
C CYS A 217 7.95 9.81 7.52
N TRP A 218 6.69 10.22 7.27
CA TRP A 218 5.70 9.34 6.64
C TRP A 218 6.11 8.99 5.21
N LYS A 219 6.16 7.68 4.93
CA LYS A 219 6.34 7.12 3.59
C LYS A 219 5.03 6.51 3.11
N PRO A 220 4.83 6.32 1.79
CA PRO A 220 3.60 5.75 1.22
C PRO A 220 3.12 4.41 1.79
N ASP A 221 4.02 3.62 2.39
CA ASP A 221 3.71 2.33 3.01
C ASP A 221 3.75 2.37 4.54
N TYR A 222 3.74 3.57 5.12
CA TYR A 222 3.55 3.79 6.54
C TYR A 222 2.25 3.11 7.01
N ASP A 223 2.34 2.33 8.08
CA ASP A 223 1.21 1.71 8.75
C ASP A 223 1.08 2.33 10.16
N PRO A 224 0.08 3.21 10.38
CA PRO A 224 -0.10 3.91 11.65
C PRO A 224 -0.20 2.96 12.84
N PHE A 225 -0.63 1.70 12.63
CA PHE A 225 -0.77 0.73 13.71
C PHE A 225 0.52 0.56 14.53
N PHE A 226 1.69 0.43 13.87
CA PHE A 226 2.96 0.20 14.57
C PHE A 226 3.37 1.42 15.40
N TYR A 227 3.28 2.61 14.79
CA TYR A 227 3.57 3.87 15.45
C TYR A 227 2.65 4.09 16.66
N GLU A 228 1.34 3.96 16.49
CA GLU A 228 0.35 4.17 17.55
C GLU A 228 0.55 3.22 18.73
N GLN A 229 0.91 1.96 18.48
CA GLN A 229 1.19 1.01 19.56
C GLN A 229 2.44 1.38 20.36
N LEU A 230 3.50 1.88 19.70
CA LEU A 230 4.72 2.31 20.39
C LEU A 230 4.52 3.65 21.09
N LYS A 231 3.86 4.61 20.43
CA LYS A 231 3.59 5.94 20.95
C LYS A 231 2.77 5.90 22.24
N LYS A 232 1.75 5.03 22.32
CA LYS A 232 0.94 4.82 23.54
C LYS A 232 1.74 4.33 24.76
N ARG A 233 2.89 3.69 24.53
CA ARG A 233 3.77 3.14 25.58
C ARG A 233 4.99 4.01 25.84
N SER A 234 5.25 4.98 24.98
CA SER A 234 6.47 5.78 25.04
C SER A 234 6.35 6.88 26.08
N ILE A 235 7.40 7.01 26.90
CA ILE A 235 7.62 8.18 27.76
C ILE A 235 8.02 9.37 26.89
N ASN A 236 8.93 9.13 25.95
CA ASN A 236 9.37 10.11 24.97
C ASN A 236 9.73 9.40 23.65
N PHE A 237 9.84 10.16 22.57
CA PHE A 237 10.36 9.67 21.31
C PHE A 237 11.26 10.72 20.65
N PHE A 238 12.20 10.22 19.86
CA PHE A 238 13.08 11.01 19.02
C PHE A 238 12.82 10.65 17.56
N LEU A 239 12.98 11.62 16.67
CA LEU A 239 13.11 11.40 15.24
C LEU A 239 14.58 11.51 14.86
N LEU A 240 15.03 10.57 14.05
CA LEU A 240 16.36 10.60 13.46
C LEU A 240 16.28 9.92 12.09
N ARG A 241 16.76 10.60 11.04
CA ARG A 241 16.68 10.15 9.66
C ARG A 241 15.21 9.87 9.29
N SER A 242 14.90 8.63 8.91
CA SER A 242 13.54 8.14 8.68
C SER A 242 13.01 7.25 9.82
N GLU A 243 13.63 7.27 11.00
CA GLU A 243 13.33 6.37 12.11
C GLU A 243 12.73 7.10 13.31
N TYR A 244 11.82 6.40 14.00
CA TYR A 244 11.33 6.78 15.31
C TYR A 244 12.08 5.99 16.38
N ILE A 245 12.65 6.69 17.35
CA ILE A 245 13.32 6.07 18.50
C ILE A 245 12.44 6.30 19.72
N PHE A 246 11.72 5.28 20.15
CA PHE A 246 10.80 5.32 21.27
C PHE A 246 11.47 4.87 22.57
N HIS A 247 11.36 5.69 23.61
CA HIS A 247 11.75 5.33 24.96
C HIS A 247 10.53 4.78 25.72
N LEU A 248 10.49 3.45 25.94
CA LEU A 248 9.36 2.72 26.53
C LEU A 248 9.52 2.44 28.04
N GLY A 249 10.37 3.21 28.73
CA GLY A 249 10.63 3.10 30.17
C GLY A 249 11.59 1.99 30.61
N ARG A 250 11.45 0.77 30.06
CA ARG A 250 12.37 -0.36 30.34
C ARG A 250 13.19 -0.81 29.15
N THR A 251 12.90 -0.26 27.97
CA THR A 251 13.58 -0.56 26.72
C THR A 251 13.57 0.68 25.83
N VAL A 252 14.46 0.68 24.85
CA VAL A 252 14.39 1.62 23.72
C VAL A 252 14.10 0.84 22.45
N VAL A 253 13.28 1.42 21.58
CA VAL A 253 12.86 0.80 20.33
C VAL A 253 13.13 1.75 19.18
N ALA A 254 13.85 1.31 18.16
CA ALA A 254 14.02 2.04 16.91
C ALA A 254 13.15 1.42 15.80
N GLU A 255 12.33 2.25 15.16
CA GLU A 255 11.23 1.80 14.32
C GLU A 255 11.12 2.57 13.01
N ILE A 256 10.85 1.81 11.94
CA ILE A 256 10.34 2.33 10.67
C ILE A 256 8.98 1.67 10.46
N PRO A 257 7.84 2.38 10.64
CA PRO A 257 6.49 1.82 10.60
C PRO A 257 6.03 1.37 9.20
N GLN A 258 6.76 0.47 8.55
CA GLN A 258 6.53 0.06 7.16
C GLN A 258 6.80 -1.44 7.00
N LEU A 259 5.88 -2.15 6.35
CA LEU A 259 6.01 -3.57 6.04
C LEU A 259 7.35 -3.91 5.37
N GLY A 260 7.98 -5.00 5.81
CA GLY A 260 9.32 -5.42 5.37
C GLY A 260 10.46 -4.83 6.19
N ASN A 261 10.20 -3.83 7.03
CA ASN A 261 11.14 -3.39 8.05
C ASN A 261 11.04 -4.24 9.32
N ALA A 262 12.02 -4.03 10.20
CA ALA A 262 12.05 -4.62 11.53
C ALA A 262 12.13 -3.52 12.58
N THR A 263 11.46 -3.78 13.70
CA THR A 263 11.55 -3.01 14.94
C THR A 263 12.77 -3.48 15.71
N TYR A 264 13.73 -2.59 15.97
CA TYR A 264 14.94 -2.92 16.73
C TYR A 264 14.69 -2.64 18.20
N VAL A 265 15.03 -3.59 19.06
CA VAL A 265 14.80 -3.52 20.50
C VAL A 265 16.15 -3.48 21.20
N PHE A 266 16.28 -2.53 22.12
CA PHE A 266 17.46 -2.30 22.94
C PHE A 266 17.08 -2.37 24.42
N ALA A 267 18.02 -2.83 25.23
CA ALA A 267 17.92 -2.80 26.67
C ALA A 267 17.78 -1.36 27.18
N ARG A 268 17.37 -1.19 28.44
CA ARG A 268 17.28 0.13 29.05
C ARG A 268 18.67 0.80 29.09
N PRO A 269 18.90 1.94 28.42
CA PRO A 269 20.13 2.69 28.59
C PRO A 269 20.15 3.37 29.96
N ALA A 270 21.34 3.61 30.50
CA ALA A 270 21.52 4.43 31.71
C ALA A 270 21.13 5.89 31.44
N ASP A 271 21.51 6.42 30.28
CA ASP A 271 21.18 7.76 29.79
C ASP A 271 20.61 7.67 28.36
N ILE A 272 19.39 8.17 28.18
CA ILE A 272 18.72 8.15 26.87
C ILE A 272 19.37 9.10 25.87
N GLY A 273 19.87 10.26 26.31
CA GLY A 273 20.54 11.22 25.44
C GLY A 273 21.87 10.67 24.90
N GLU A 274 22.63 9.98 25.75
CA GLU A 274 23.85 9.28 25.31
C GLU A 274 23.53 8.16 24.32
N PHE A 275 22.53 7.31 24.63
CA PHE A 275 22.09 6.25 23.72
C PHE A 275 21.74 6.80 22.33
N VAL A 276 20.93 7.86 22.28
CA VAL A 276 20.44 8.40 21.01
C VAL A 276 21.58 9.04 20.20
N ARG A 277 22.58 9.66 20.85
CA ARG A 277 23.81 10.14 20.18
C ARG A 277 24.62 8.98 19.58
N GLN A 278 24.87 7.93 20.36
CA GLN A 278 25.58 6.75 19.85
C GLN A 278 24.82 6.06 18.71
N TYR A 279 23.48 5.97 18.83
CA TYR A 279 22.64 5.42 17.77
C TYR A 279 22.70 6.25 16.48
N ALA A 280 22.89 7.57 16.59
CA ALA A 280 22.99 8.46 15.43
C ALA A 280 24.22 8.20 14.57
N GLU A 281 25.32 7.75 15.20
CA GLU A 281 26.57 7.38 14.52
C GLU A 281 26.52 5.97 13.91
N ALA A 282 25.53 5.16 14.29
CA ALA A 282 25.40 3.77 13.87
C ALA A 282 24.46 3.59 12.66
N THR A 283 24.78 2.58 11.84
CA THR A 283 23.83 2.03 10.86
C THR A 283 23.17 0.75 11.36
N ARG A 284 21.99 0.43 10.84
CA ARG A 284 21.32 -0.86 11.14
C ARG A 284 22.19 -2.07 10.74
N ASP A 285 23.05 -1.92 9.73
CA ASP A 285 23.96 -2.99 9.31
C ASP A 285 25.10 -3.21 10.30
N ASP A 286 25.68 -2.11 10.81
CA ASP A 286 26.71 -2.18 11.85
C ASP A 286 26.15 -2.83 13.12
N ILE A 287 24.92 -2.49 13.52
CA ILE A 287 24.23 -3.13 14.66
C ILE A 287 24.02 -4.62 14.40
N ARG A 288 23.58 -5.02 13.20
CA ARG A 288 23.33 -6.43 12.87
C ARG A 288 24.60 -7.28 12.84
N THR A 289 25.70 -6.70 12.37
CA THR A 289 26.99 -7.39 12.26
C THR A 289 27.86 -7.20 13.50
N ASN A 290 27.35 -6.46 14.50
CA ASN A 290 28.08 -5.97 15.67
C ASN A 290 29.44 -5.32 15.31
N ARG A 291 29.49 -4.59 14.19
CA ARG A 291 30.72 -3.93 13.73
C ARG A 291 31.16 -2.93 14.78
N GLY A 292 32.43 -3.01 15.19
CA GLY A 292 33.00 -2.12 16.19
C GLY A 292 32.36 -2.26 17.59
N ASN A 293 31.74 -3.41 17.90
CA ASN A 293 31.06 -3.66 19.16
C ASN A 293 29.83 -2.77 19.42
N ILE A 294 29.24 -2.21 18.36
CA ILE A 294 28.16 -1.22 18.49
C ILE A 294 26.86 -1.82 19.03
N ALA A 295 26.59 -3.10 18.73
CA ALA A 295 25.37 -3.76 19.20
C ALA A 295 25.41 -3.91 20.73
N ASP A 296 26.56 -4.32 21.27
CA ASP A 296 26.74 -4.48 22.72
C ASP A 296 26.73 -3.13 23.45
N ARG A 297 27.39 -2.11 22.88
CA ARG A 297 27.37 -0.73 23.44
C ARG A 297 25.97 -0.15 23.50
N LEU A 298 25.16 -0.36 22.45
CA LEU A 298 23.77 0.08 22.41
C LEU A 298 22.83 -0.85 23.19
N GLY A 299 23.31 -1.99 23.70
CA GLY A 299 22.48 -2.98 24.39
C GLY A 299 21.43 -3.63 23.48
N PHE A 300 21.79 -3.96 22.25
CA PHE A 300 20.89 -4.56 21.27
C PHE A 300 20.40 -5.94 21.72
N VAL A 301 19.08 -6.09 21.87
CA VAL A 301 18.43 -7.33 22.30
C VAL A 301 17.98 -8.16 21.09
N GLY A 302 17.60 -7.49 20.00
CA GLY A 302 17.19 -8.14 18.77
C GLY A 302 16.16 -7.33 17.99
N ARG A 303 15.52 -7.98 17.01
CA ARG A 303 14.55 -7.32 16.12
C ARG A 303 13.25 -8.12 15.95
N VAL A 304 12.13 -7.41 15.78
CA VAL A 304 10.81 -7.97 15.48
C VAL A 304 10.43 -7.61 14.05
N MET A 305 10.17 -8.61 13.20
CA MET A 305 9.85 -8.38 11.79
C MET A 305 8.39 -7.95 11.60
N HIS A 306 8.15 -7.00 10.68
CA HIS A 306 6.80 -6.63 10.27
C HIS A 306 6.22 -7.68 9.32
N GLY A 307 5.48 -8.63 9.88
CA GLY A 307 4.74 -9.63 9.11
C GLY A 307 3.43 -9.11 8.51
N SER A 308 2.73 -9.98 7.76
CA SER A 308 1.40 -9.70 7.20
C SER A 308 0.30 -9.56 8.27
N ASN A 309 0.54 -10.05 9.49
CA ASN A 309 -0.36 -9.93 10.64
C ASN A 309 0.27 -9.02 11.72
N PRO A 310 -0.15 -7.75 11.81
CA PRO A 310 0.37 -6.81 12.81
C PRO A 310 0.15 -7.24 14.27
N ARG A 311 -0.82 -8.12 14.56
CA ARG A 311 -1.04 -8.64 15.91
C ARG A 311 0.08 -9.57 16.37
N LYS A 312 0.64 -10.38 15.46
CA LYS A 312 1.80 -11.24 15.77
C LYS A 312 3.02 -10.39 16.12
N TRP A 313 3.24 -9.31 15.37
CA TRP A 313 4.28 -8.32 15.68
C TRP A 313 4.08 -7.74 17.09
N LEU A 314 2.85 -7.34 17.44
CA LEU A 314 2.59 -6.75 18.76
C LEU A 314 2.82 -7.75 19.90
N GLN A 315 2.45 -9.02 19.70
CA GLN A 315 2.69 -10.08 20.67
C GLN A 315 4.18 -10.32 20.88
N GLU A 316 4.96 -10.45 19.80
CA GLU A 316 6.41 -10.64 19.88
C GLU A 316 7.11 -9.42 20.49
N LEU A 317 6.68 -8.21 20.13
CA LEU A 317 7.19 -6.98 20.72
C LEU A 317 6.95 -6.96 22.23
N ARG A 318 5.74 -7.26 22.70
CA ARG A 318 5.40 -7.30 24.14
C ARG A 318 6.31 -8.24 24.92
N LEU A 319 6.57 -9.43 24.37
CA LEU A 319 7.49 -10.40 24.98
C LEU A 319 8.90 -9.83 25.13
N ARG A 320 9.41 -9.11 24.11
CA ARG A 320 10.76 -8.54 24.14
C ARG A 320 10.91 -7.30 25.03
N ILE A 321 9.85 -6.50 25.18
CA ILE A 321 9.87 -5.29 26.04
C ILE A 321 9.47 -5.59 27.48
N GLY A 322 9.08 -6.84 27.79
CA GLY A 322 8.68 -7.27 29.13
C GLY A 322 7.28 -6.79 29.55
N ASP A 323 6.42 -6.46 28.58
CA ASP A 323 4.99 -6.15 28.83
C ASP A 323 4.24 -7.46 29.15
N THR A 324 3.44 -7.48 30.22
CA THR A 324 2.55 -8.62 30.52
C THR A 324 1.56 -8.82 29.37
N VAL A 325 1.59 -10.01 28.76
CA VAL A 325 0.67 -10.39 27.69
C VAL A 325 -0.71 -10.64 28.30
N ASP A 326 -1.54 -9.61 28.34
CA ASP A 326 -2.93 -9.78 28.75
C ASP A 326 -3.74 -10.42 27.60
N TYR A 327 -4.00 -11.72 27.73
CA TYR A 327 -4.76 -12.52 26.76
C TYR A 327 -6.25 -12.14 26.74
N THR A 328 -6.74 -11.29 27.65
CA THR A 328 -8.16 -10.89 27.73
C THR A 328 -8.56 -9.78 26.77
N ALA A 329 -7.62 -9.00 26.23
CA ALA A 329 -7.92 -7.96 25.23
C ALA A 329 -8.20 -8.54 23.83
N ALA A 330 -7.94 -9.84 23.61
CA ALA A 330 -8.20 -10.52 22.35
C ALA A 330 -9.69 -10.87 22.15
N SER A 331 -10.50 -10.86 23.21
CA SER A 331 -11.91 -11.29 23.17
C SER A 331 -12.94 -10.16 23.27
N ARG A 332 -12.52 -8.89 23.43
CA ARG A 332 -13.45 -7.79 23.77
C ARG A 332 -13.74 -6.77 22.66
N VAL A 333 -13.22 -6.96 21.44
CA VAL A 333 -13.53 -6.09 20.28
C VAL A 333 -14.55 -6.72 19.32
N ASP A 334 -14.89 -8.00 19.50
CA ASP A 334 -15.80 -8.73 18.60
C ASP A 334 -17.30 -8.53 18.90
N TYR A 335 -17.69 -7.65 19.84
CA TYR A 335 -19.09 -7.39 20.17
C TYR A 335 -19.66 -6.02 19.76
N LEU A 336 -18.90 -5.16 19.05
CA LEU A 336 -19.42 -3.87 18.56
C LEU A 336 -19.31 -3.66 17.05
N SER A 337 -19.02 -4.69 16.26
CA SER A 337 -18.99 -4.59 14.78
C SER A 337 -19.81 -5.64 14.03
N ASN A 338 -20.60 -6.46 14.75
CA ASN A 338 -21.65 -7.29 14.16
C ASN A 338 -23.02 -6.79 14.63
N GLY A 339 -23.50 -5.73 14.00
CA GLY A 339 -24.87 -5.24 14.11
C GLY A 339 -25.39 -4.94 12.72
N LYS A 340 -26.03 -5.95 12.12
CA LYS A 340 -26.93 -5.99 10.95
C LYS A 340 -26.68 -5.02 9.79
#